data_AF-A0AAV2EUC4-F1
#
_entry.id   AF-A0AAV2EUC4-F1
#
_cell.length_a   1.000
_cell.length_b   1.000
_cell.length_c   1.000
_cell.angle_alpha   90.00
_cell.angle_beta   90.00
_cell.angle_gamma   90.00
#
_symmetry.space_group_name_H-M   'P 1'
#
loop_
_entity.id
_entity.type
_entity.pdbx_description
1 polymer ?
#
loop_
_entity_poly.entity_id
_entity_poly.type
_entity_poly.pdbx_seq_one_letter_code
_entity_poly.pdbx_strand_id
1 'polypeptide(L)'
;MYISAPLLVYLAERSMRTCRLEHCSAKILRVSVLPGDVFSLTMSKPQGFKYKSGQYIFLQCPAISSFEWHPFSITSAPGDPYLSVHIRTVGDWTQELKRVFTEVNDSSTIIGRAKFGHLGSVDHRGQPKLYLDGPYGAPAQDYKNYDVLLLVGLGIGATPFISILRDLLNNTREG
;
A
#
# COMPACT_ATOMS: atom_id res chain seq x y z
N MET A 1 -1.32 17.53 34.74
CA MET A 1 -1.07 18.43 33.59
C MET A 1 -0.07 17.89 32.56
N TYR A 2 0.80 16.93 32.87
CA TYR A 2 1.76 16.40 31.89
C TYR A 2 1.18 15.48 30.81
N ILE A 3 0.00 14.87 31.05
CA ILE A 3 -0.63 13.94 30.09
C ILE A 3 -1.57 14.69 29.12
N SER A 4 -2.14 15.82 29.54
CA SER A 4 -3.16 16.53 28.75
C SER A 4 -2.61 17.11 27.45
N ALA A 5 -1.40 17.67 27.46
CA ALA A 5 -0.81 18.24 26.23
C ALA A 5 -0.46 17.15 25.19
N PRO A 6 0.26 16.05 25.51
CA PRO A 6 0.47 14.94 24.59
C PRO A 6 -0.83 14.30 24.10
N LEU A 7 -1.83 14.16 24.98
CA LEU A 7 -3.13 13.58 24.63
C LEU A 7 -3.88 14.47 23.64
N LEU A 8 -3.89 15.79 23.82
CA LEU A 8 -4.51 16.72 22.89
C LEU A 8 -3.81 16.71 21.53
N VAL A 9 -2.47 16.68 21.50
CA VAL A 9 -1.71 16.56 20.24
C VAL A 9 -2.02 15.25 19.53
N TYR A 10 -2.10 14.14 20.26
CA TYR A 10 -2.48 12.84 19.72
C TYR A 10 -3.91 12.83 19.16
N LEU A 11 -4.88 13.39 19.91
CA LEU A 11 -6.27 13.48 19.46
C LEU A 11 -6.41 14.39 18.23
N ALA A 12 -5.67 15.51 18.19
CA ALA A 12 -5.63 16.38 17.03
C ALA A 12 -5.04 15.66 15.81
N GLU A 13 -3.91 14.97 15.97
CA GLU A 13 -3.29 14.18 14.89
C GLU A 13 -4.22 13.08 14.37
N ARG A 14 -4.86 12.32 15.28
CA ARG A 14 -5.79 11.25 14.92
C ARG A 14 -7.04 11.78 14.23
N SER A 15 -7.55 12.93 14.69
CA SER A 15 -8.68 13.63 14.07
C SER A 15 -8.27 14.14 12.69
N MET A 16 -7.09 14.76 12.53
CA MET A 16 -6.57 15.22 11.25
C MET A 16 -6.41 14.06 10.25
N ARG A 17 -5.91 12.90 10.67
CA ARG A 17 -5.87 11.70 9.82
C ARG A 17 -7.26 11.26 9.40
N THR A 18 -8.21 11.21 10.33
CA THR A 18 -9.59 10.76 10.04
C THR A 18 -10.33 11.76 9.13
N CYS A 19 -10.08 13.07 9.31
CA CYS A 19 -10.66 14.15 8.53
C CYS A 19 -9.98 14.36 7.18
N ARG A 20 -8.77 13.83 6.95
CA ARG A 20 -8.16 13.81 5.62
C ARG A 20 -9.04 12.96 4.71
N LEU A 21 -9.72 13.65 3.79
CA LEU A 21 -10.64 13.13 2.78
C LEU A 21 -9.97 12.23 1.72
N GLU A 22 -8.69 11.87 1.88
CA GLU A 22 -7.91 11.12 0.90
C GLU A 22 -7.97 9.60 1.10
N HIS A 23 -8.87 9.10 1.96
CA HIS A 23 -9.15 7.67 2.08
C HIS A 23 -9.86 7.15 0.83
N CYS A 24 -9.08 6.83 -0.20
CA CYS A 24 -9.61 6.29 -1.44
C CYS A 24 -9.73 4.76 -1.32
N SER A 25 -10.90 4.24 -1.67
CA SER A 25 -11.07 2.80 -1.85
C SER A 25 -10.32 2.36 -3.12
N ALA A 26 -9.30 1.53 -2.95
CA ALA A 26 -8.56 0.91 -4.05
C ALA A 26 -9.22 -0.43 -4.41
N LYS A 27 -9.53 -0.62 -5.69
CA LYS A 27 -9.91 -1.93 -6.20
C LYS A 27 -8.65 -2.77 -6.40
N ILE A 28 -8.62 -3.97 -5.85
CA ILE A 28 -7.52 -4.91 -6.10
C ILE A 28 -7.63 -5.40 -7.55
N LEU A 29 -6.54 -5.26 -8.31
CA LEU A 29 -6.44 -5.73 -9.68
C LEU A 29 -5.74 -7.10 -9.75
N ARG A 30 -4.66 -7.27 -8.99
CA ARG A 30 -3.87 -8.50 -9.00
C ARG A 30 -3.14 -8.69 -7.68
N VAL A 31 -3.10 -9.94 -7.22
CA VAL A 31 -2.28 -10.40 -6.09
C VAL A 31 -1.28 -11.42 -6.65
N SER A 32 -0.02 -11.33 -6.26
CA SER A 32 1.01 -12.28 -6.68
C SER A 32 1.92 -12.63 -5.52
N VAL A 33 2.01 -13.92 -5.18
CA VAL A 33 2.92 -14.41 -4.14
C VAL A 33 4.30 -14.62 -4.76
N LEU A 34 5.33 -14.11 -4.10
CA LEU A 34 6.72 -14.14 -4.55
C LEU A 34 7.56 -14.97 -3.56
N PRO A 35 8.69 -15.55 -4.01
CA PRO A 35 9.61 -16.23 -3.10
C PRO A 35 10.17 -15.26 -2.04
N GLY A 36 10.50 -15.78 -0.85
CA GLY A 36 11.07 -14.98 0.25
C GLY A 36 10.04 -14.31 1.16
N ASP A 37 8.85 -14.90 1.29
CA ASP A 37 7.74 -14.38 2.10
C ASP A 37 7.31 -12.96 1.73
N VAL A 38 7.37 -12.64 0.44
CA VAL A 38 6.88 -11.38 -0.11
C VAL A 38 5.66 -11.65 -0.97
N PHE A 39 4.69 -10.75 -0.93
CA PHE A 39 3.62 -10.72 -1.93
C PHE A 39 3.48 -9.33 -2.52
N SER A 40 3.11 -9.27 -3.79
CA SER A 40 2.89 -8.06 -4.55
C SER A 40 1.39 -7.83 -4.68
N LEU A 41 0.95 -6.63 -4.33
CA LEU A 41 -0.42 -6.18 -4.49
C LEU A 41 -0.47 -5.11 -5.57
N THR A 42 -1.27 -5.34 -6.61
CA THR A 42 -1.57 -4.38 -7.68
C THR A 42 -3.00 -3.90 -7.50
N MET A 43 -3.19 -2.59 -7.43
CA MET A 43 -4.47 -1.94 -7.16
C MET A 43 -4.75 -0.83 -8.16
N SER A 44 -6.02 -0.45 -8.30
CA SER A 44 -6.44 0.66 -9.15
C SER A 44 -5.88 1.97 -8.61
N LYS A 45 -5.29 2.78 -9.50
CA LYS A 45 -4.88 4.14 -9.17
C LYS A 45 -6.11 5.06 -9.08
N PRO A 46 -6.35 5.75 -7.95
CA PRO A 46 -7.47 6.69 -7.85
C PRO A 46 -7.36 7.81 -8.88
N GLN A 47 -8.50 8.33 -9.32
CA GLN A 47 -8.50 9.47 -10.26
C GLN A 47 -7.85 10.68 -9.61
N GLY A 48 -6.92 11.32 -10.34
CA GLY A 48 -6.17 12.47 -9.84
C GLY A 48 -5.03 12.12 -8.86
N PHE A 49 -4.81 10.85 -8.53
CA PHE A 49 -3.71 10.43 -7.66
C PHE A 49 -2.35 10.62 -8.35
N LYS A 50 -1.61 11.65 -7.94
CA LYS A 50 -0.28 11.98 -8.46
C LYS A 50 0.77 11.75 -7.38
N TYR A 51 1.80 10.99 -7.69
CA TYR A 51 2.91 10.69 -6.79
C TYR A 51 4.25 10.75 -7.53
N LYS A 52 5.35 10.83 -6.79
CA LYS A 52 6.73 10.74 -7.30
C LYS A 52 7.32 9.38 -6.94
N SER A 53 8.22 8.86 -7.78
CA SER A 53 8.89 7.59 -7.48
C SER A 53 9.64 7.64 -6.16
N GLY A 54 9.64 6.52 -5.45
CA GLY A 54 10.24 6.40 -4.11
C GLY A 54 9.30 6.81 -2.97
N GLN A 55 8.16 7.45 -3.25
CA GLN A 55 7.14 7.74 -2.24
C GLN A 55 6.43 6.47 -1.74
N TYR A 56 5.74 6.60 -0.61
CA TYR A 56 4.99 5.51 0.02
C TYR A 56 3.53 5.92 0.27
N ILE A 57 2.69 4.92 0.51
CA ILE A 57 1.28 5.07 0.87
C ILE A 57 1.00 4.31 2.16
N PHE A 58 -0.03 4.71 2.89
CA PHE A 58 -0.59 3.88 3.95
C PHE A 58 -1.73 3.04 3.38
N LEU A 59 -1.78 1.78 3.79
CA LEU A 59 -2.85 0.85 3.45
C LEU A 59 -3.62 0.46 4.70
N GLN A 60 -4.93 0.37 4.55
CA GLN A 60 -5.84 -0.16 5.56
C GLN A 60 -6.72 -1.23 4.92
N CYS A 61 -6.88 -2.35 5.63
CA CYS A 61 -7.81 -3.42 5.27
C CYS A 61 -8.82 -3.62 6.40
N PRO A 62 -10.08 -3.15 6.26
CA PRO A 62 -11.11 -3.30 7.29
C PRO A 62 -11.49 -4.76 7.59
N ALA A 63 -11.15 -5.70 6.70
CA ALA A 63 -11.33 -7.12 6.98
C ALA A 63 -10.39 -7.64 8.07
N ILE A 64 -9.27 -6.94 8.33
CA ILE A 64 -8.29 -7.27 9.36
C ILE A 64 -8.44 -6.29 10.54
N SER A 65 -8.36 -4.99 10.26
CA SER A 65 -8.46 -3.93 11.26
C SER A 65 -8.94 -2.63 10.61
N SER A 66 -10.03 -2.07 11.14
CA SER A 66 -10.63 -0.81 10.67
C SER A 66 -9.91 0.45 11.14
N PHE A 67 -8.87 0.31 11.96
CA PHE A 67 -8.17 1.44 12.58
C PHE A 67 -6.66 1.46 12.33
N GLU A 68 -6.11 0.36 11.84
CA GLU A 68 -4.69 0.25 11.53
C GLU A 68 -4.40 0.68 10.10
N TRP A 69 -3.31 1.44 9.97
CA TRP A 69 -2.77 1.94 8.72
C TRP A 69 -1.29 1.59 8.68
N HIS A 70 -0.89 0.86 7.65
CA HIS A 70 0.48 0.35 7.52
C HIS A 70 1.17 0.98 6.29
N PRO A 71 2.38 1.53 6.44
CA PRO A 71 3.07 2.21 5.35
C PRO A 71 3.78 1.23 4.42
N PHE A 72 3.66 1.43 3.10
CA PHE A 72 4.35 0.65 2.07
C PHE A 72 4.82 1.53 0.92
N SER A 73 6.08 1.34 0.51
CA SER A 73 6.64 2.02 -0.66
C SER A 73 5.92 1.61 -1.93
N ILE A 74 5.58 2.60 -2.76
CA ILE A 74 5.02 2.36 -4.07
C ILE A 74 6.13 1.79 -4.96
N THR A 75 5.85 0.68 -5.64
CA THR A 75 6.80 0.01 -6.54
C THR A 75 6.51 0.24 -8.03
N SER A 76 5.33 0.77 -8.37
CA SER A 76 4.97 1.19 -9.73
C SER A 76 5.62 2.55 -10.07
N ALA A 77 5.71 2.87 -11.36
CA ALA A 77 6.13 4.18 -11.81
C ALA A 77 4.95 5.18 -11.78
N PRO A 78 5.20 6.49 -11.57
CA PRO A 78 4.19 7.55 -11.61
C PRO A 78 3.33 7.55 -12.87
N GLY A 79 3.89 7.14 -14.02
CA GLY A 79 3.19 7.01 -15.30
C GLY A 79 2.28 5.79 -15.41
N ASP A 80 2.43 4.77 -14.56
CA ASP A 80 1.63 3.55 -14.64
C ASP A 80 0.14 3.84 -14.31
N PRO A 81 -0.81 3.16 -14.99
CA PRO A 81 -2.25 3.31 -14.73
C PRO A 81 -2.72 2.58 -13.46
N TYR A 82 -1.81 1.88 -12.77
CA TYR A 82 -2.05 1.12 -11.55
C TYR A 82 -1.06 1.54 -10.46
N LEU A 83 -1.41 1.22 -9.21
CA LEU A 83 -0.49 1.29 -8.09
C LEU A 83 -0.05 -0.14 -7.72
N SER A 84 1.22 -0.31 -7.40
CA SER A 84 1.71 -1.59 -6.88
C SER A 84 2.55 -1.39 -5.63
N VAL A 85 2.47 -2.35 -4.71
CA VAL A 85 3.30 -2.43 -3.50
C VAL A 85 3.81 -3.85 -3.33
N HIS A 86 5.00 -3.99 -2.75
CA HIS A 86 5.56 -5.28 -2.36
C HIS A 86 5.67 -5.33 -0.85
N ILE A 87 5.04 -6.34 -0.25
CA ILE A 87 4.86 -6.47 1.18
C ILE A 87 5.56 -7.73 1.64
N ARG A 88 6.52 -7.58 2.57
CA ARG A 88 7.12 -8.72 3.26
C ARG A 88 6.23 -9.15 4.41
N THR A 89 6.05 -10.46 4.56
CA THR A 89 5.15 -11.10 5.53
C THR A 89 5.91 -11.35 6.83
N VAL A 90 5.97 -10.36 7.73
CA VAL A 90 6.79 -10.42 8.95
C VAL A 90 6.01 -10.22 10.25
N GLY A 91 4.91 -9.48 10.20
CA GLY A 91 4.05 -9.20 11.35
C GLY A 91 2.67 -9.84 11.21
N ASP A 92 1.93 -9.85 12.32
CA ASP A 92 0.54 -10.29 12.44
C ASP A 92 -0.35 -9.69 11.33
N TRP A 93 -0.35 -8.37 11.18
CA TRP A 93 -1.17 -7.70 10.18
C TRP A 93 -0.79 -8.12 8.75
N THR A 94 0.50 -8.23 8.44
CA THR A 94 0.96 -8.64 7.10
C THR A 94 0.68 -10.11 6.79
N GLN A 95 0.71 -10.98 7.81
CA GLN A 95 0.36 -12.40 7.69
C GLN A 95 -1.13 -12.56 7.42
N GLU A 96 -1.97 -11.85 8.16
CA GLU A 96 -3.42 -11.83 7.91
C GLU A 96 -3.76 -11.19 6.58
N LEU A 97 -3.03 -10.16 6.15
CA LEU A 97 -3.19 -9.57 4.82
C LEU A 97 -2.92 -10.60 3.73
N LYS A 98 -1.80 -11.33 3.83
CA LYS A 98 -1.48 -12.42 2.89
C LYS A 98 -2.61 -13.46 2.87
N ARG A 99 -3.04 -13.94 4.05
CA ARG A 99 -4.12 -14.93 4.20
C ARG A 99 -5.42 -14.49 3.52
N VAL A 100 -5.90 -13.31 3.86
CA VAL A 100 -7.15 -12.72 3.34
C VAL A 100 -7.12 -12.59 1.81
N PHE A 101 -5.97 -12.30 1.22
CA PHE A 101 -5.84 -12.18 -0.23
C PHE A 101 -5.53 -13.48 -0.97
N THR A 102 -4.93 -14.48 -0.31
CA THR A 102 -4.65 -15.79 -0.93
C THR A 102 -5.85 -16.73 -0.85
N GLU A 103 -6.55 -16.80 0.29
CA GLU A 103 -7.70 -17.70 0.48
C GLU A 103 -8.87 -17.36 -0.45
N VAL A 104 -9.03 -16.07 -0.79
CA VAL A 104 -10.05 -15.60 -1.74
C VAL A 104 -9.74 -16.06 -3.18
N ASN A 105 -8.47 -16.25 -3.53
CA ASN A 105 -8.05 -16.59 -4.90
C ASN A 105 -8.10 -18.09 -5.19
N ASP A 106 -8.00 -18.94 -4.17
CA ASP A 106 -8.20 -20.40 -4.30
C ASP A 106 -9.68 -20.79 -4.43
N SER A 107 -10.59 -19.85 -4.19
CA SER A 107 -12.05 -20.09 -4.13
C SER A 107 -12.80 -19.51 -5.33
N SER A 108 -12.27 -19.64 -6.55
CA SER A 108 -13.09 -19.49 -7.76
C SER A 108 -14.14 -20.60 -7.92
N THR A 109 -14.21 -21.57 -7.00
CA THR A 109 -15.37 -22.42 -6.81
C THR A 109 -15.56 -22.70 -5.32
N ILE A 110 -16.81 -22.65 -4.84
CA ILE A 110 -17.30 -23.01 -3.49
C ILE A 110 -17.47 -21.83 -2.52
N ILE A 111 -18.69 -21.30 -2.63
CA ILE A 111 -19.48 -20.55 -1.66
C ILE A 111 -19.24 -20.99 -0.20
N GLY A 112 -18.93 -20.02 0.65
CA GLY A 112 -19.42 -19.97 2.04
C GLY A 112 -18.66 -20.77 3.10
N ARG A 113 -17.69 -20.12 3.76
CA ARG A 113 -17.48 -20.30 5.22
C ARG A 113 -16.65 -19.16 5.84
N ALA A 114 -17.27 -18.00 6.03
CA ALA A 114 -16.87 -17.13 7.13
C ALA A 114 -17.20 -17.86 8.44
N LYS A 115 -16.19 -18.29 9.19
CA LYS A 115 -16.35 -18.72 10.58
C LYS A 115 -15.79 -17.65 11.52
N PHE A 116 -16.71 -17.16 12.36
CA PHE A 116 -16.55 -16.42 13.61
C PHE A 116 -15.77 -15.10 13.57
N GLY A 117 -16.53 -13.99 13.46
CA GLY A 117 -16.28 -12.88 14.39
C GLY A 117 -16.05 -11.47 13.85
N HIS A 118 -16.31 -11.14 12.58
CA HIS A 118 -16.66 -9.76 12.21
C HIS A 118 -17.09 -9.67 10.74
N LEU A 119 -18.19 -8.95 10.48
CA LEU A 119 -18.69 -8.62 9.15
C LEU A 119 -17.71 -7.63 8.47
N GLY A 120 -16.58 -8.13 7.95
CA GLY A 120 -15.71 -7.36 7.07
C GLY A 120 -16.47 -7.01 5.80
N SER A 121 -16.50 -5.73 5.43
CA SER A 121 -17.27 -5.23 4.28
C SER A 121 -16.68 -5.75 2.96
N VAL A 122 -17.21 -6.87 2.46
CA VAL A 122 -16.83 -7.50 1.18
C VAL A 122 -17.47 -6.73 0.02
N ASP A 123 -16.74 -6.44 -1.06
CA ASP A 123 -17.31 -5.88 -2.30
C ASP A 123 -18.20 -6.93 -3.02
N HIS A 124 -19.05 -6.53 -3.95
CA HIS A 124 -19.98 -7.39 -4.70
C HIS A 124 -19.31 -8.56 -5.48
N ARG A 125 -17.97 -8.62 -5.48
CA ARG A 125 -17.14 -9.67 -6.09
C ARG A 125 -16.45 -10.62 -5.11
N GLY A 126 -16.74 -10.54 -3.81
CA GLY A 126 -16.10 -11.41 -2.82
C GLY A 126 -14.70 -10.95 -2.38
N GLN A 127 -14.21 -9.81 -2.89
CA GLN A 127 -12.88 -9.30 -2.57
C GLN A 127 -12.91 -8.35 -1.36
N PRO A 128 -11.91 -8.43 -0.46
CA PRO A 128 -11.80 -7.55 0.69
C PRO A 128 -11.48 -6.13 0.25
N LYS A 129 -12.09 -5.14 0.91
CA LYS A 129 -11.81 -3.72 0.63
C LYS A 129 -10.41 -3.35 1.11
N LEU A 130 -9.75 -2.51 0.34
CA LEU A 130 -8.48 -1.90 0.70
C LEU A 130 -8.61 -0.39 0.54
N TYR A 131 -8.35 0.33 1.62
CA TYR A 131 -8.24 1.78 1.60
C TYR A 131 -6.78 2.17 1.50
N LEU A 132 -6.53 3.23 0.76
CA LEU A 132 -5.21 3.83 0.63
C LEU A 132 -5.25 5.29 1.07
N ASP A 133 -4.15 5.75 1.64
CA ASP A 133 -3.93 7.13 2.05
C ASP A 133 -2.52 7.57 1.61
N GLY A 134 -2.40 8.79 1.08
CA GLY A 134 -1.16 9.35 0.56
C GLY A 134 -1.34 10.08 -0.78
N PRO A 135 -0.23 10.33 -1.52
CA PRO A 135 1.12 9.83 -1.27
C PRO A 135 1.87 10.60 -0.17
N TYR A 136 2.83 9.91 0.44
CA TYR A 136 3.73 10.48 1.45
C TYR A 136 5.15 10.61 0.90
N GLY A 137 5.76 11.78 1.17
CA GLY A 137 7.12 12.10 0.74
C GLY A 137 8.17 11.19 1.37
N ALA A 138 9.19 10.81 0.59
CA ALA A 138 10.30 10.00 1.04
C ALA A 138 11.63 10.60 0.55
N PRO A 139 12.76 10.37 1.25
CA PRO A 139 14.05 10.94 0.87
C PRO A 139 14.51 10.58 -0.55
N ALA A 140 14.10 9.42 -1.06
CA ALA A 140 14.49 8.93 -2.37
C ALA A 140 13.80 9.63 -3.56
N GLN A 141 12.84 10.54 -3.30
CA GLN A 141 12.03 11.19 -4.35
C GLN A 141 12.79 12.21 -5.20
N ASP A 142 13.91 12.73 -4.69
CA ASP A 142 14.69 13.80 -5.32
C ASP A 142 15.81 13.28 -6.23
N TYR A 143 15.71 12.01 -6.65
CA TYR A 143 16.69 11.35 -7.50
C TYR A 143 16.93 12.07 -8.85
N LYS A 144 15.96 12.84 -9.34
CA LYS A 144 16.07 13.61 -10.60
C LYS A 144 16.99 14.82 -10.48
N ASN A 145 17.39 15.22 -9.28
CA ASN A 145 18.27 16.36 -9.05
C ASN A 145 19.77 16.00 -9.16
N TYR A 146 20.09 14.75 -9.53
CA TYR A 146 21.45 14.23 -9.59
C TYR A 146 21.74 13.61 -10.96
N ASP A 147 22.91 13.93 -11.54
CA ASP A 147 23.35 13.35 -12.82
C ASP A 147 23.80 11.89 -12.69
N VAL A 148 24.35 11.53 -11.51
CA VAL A 148 24.85 10.19 -11.20
C VAL A 148 24.10 9.64 -10.00
N LEU A 149 23.49 8.47 -10.17
CA LEU A 149 22.65 7.83 -9.16
C LEU A 149 23.26 6.49 -8.73
N LEU A 150 23.60 6.35 -7.44
CA LEU A 150 23.97 5.09 -6.81
C LEU A 150 22.82 4.61 -5.91
N LEU A 151 22.15 3.53 -6.32
CA LEU A 151 21.04 2.94 -5.58
C LEU A 151 21.51 1.68 -4.82
N VAL A 152 21.42 1.70 -3.49
CA VAL A 152 21.79 0.58 -2.63
C VAL A 152 20.56 0.12 -1.83
N GLY A 153 20.00 -1.02 -2.19
CA GLY A 153 18.83 -1.62 -1.53
C GLY A 153 19.12 -3.00 -0.96
N LEU A 154 18.68 -3.27 0.26
CA LEU A 154 18.79 -4.58 0.92
C LEU A 154 17.41 -5.13 1.28
N GLY A 155 17.12 -6.35 0.86
CA GLY A 155 15.84 -7.02 1.12
C GLY A 155 14.63 -6.20 0.62
N ILE A 156 13.61 -6.05 1.47
CA ILE A 156 12.42 -5.25 1.13
C ILE A 156 12.72 -3.74 1.01
N GLY A 157 13.85 -3.28 1.56
CA GLY A 157 14.32 -1.91 1.40
C GLY A 157 14.70 -1.53 -0.04
N ALA A 158 14.74 -2.49 -0.96
CA ALA A 158 14.92 -2.22 -2.38
C ALA A 158 13.65 -1.66 -3.08
N THR A 159 12.48 -1.75 -2.44
CA THR A 159 11.18 -1.37 -3.03
C THR A 159 11.08 0.07 -3.56
N PRO A 160 11.51 1.15 -2.88
CA PRO A 160 11.46 2.49 -3.44
C PRO A 160 12.32 2.63 -4.71
N PHE A 161 13.44 1.90 -4.79
CA PHE A 161 14.33 1.93 -5.94
C PHE A 161 13.74 1.24 -7.16
N ILE A 162 12.86 0.25 -6.98
CA ILE A 162 12.12 -0.38 -8.10
C ILE A 162 11.25 0.66 -8.81
N SER A 163 10.57 1.52 -8.05
CA SER A 163 9.75 2.60 -8.61
C SER A 163 10.61 3.64 -9.35
N ILE A 164 11.76 4.02 -8.77
CA ILE A 164 12.71 4.95 -9.40
C ILE A 164 13.25 4.37 -10.71
N LEU A 165 13.70 3.12 -10.71
CA LEU A 165 14.22 2.45 -11.90
C LEU A 165 13.18 2.34 -13.01
N ARG A 166 11.93 2.00 -12.66
CA ARG A 166 10.82 1.97 -13.63
C ARG A 166 10.52 3.34 -14.22
N ASP A 167 10.52 4.39 -13.40
CA ASP A 167 10.30 5.75 -13.87
C ASP A 167 11.42 6.22 -14.80
N LEU A 168 12.69 5.94 -14.46
CA LEU A 168 13.83 6.19 -15.34
C LEU A 168 13.67 5.49 -16.70
N LEU A 169 13.37 4.20 -16.70
CA LEU A 169 13.18 3.42 -17.93
C LEU A 169 12.03 3.93 -18.80
N ASN A 170 10.94 4.40 -18.17
CA ASN A 170 9.82 4.98 -18.91
C ASN A 170 10.20 6.33 -19.54
N ASN A 171 10.93 7.18 -18.83
CA ASN A 171 11.36 8.48 -19.36
C ASN A 171 12.42 8.34 -20.47
N THR A 172 13.29 7.32 -20.42
CA THR A 172 14.28 7.07 -21.51
C THR A 172 13.64 6.53 -22.79
N ARG A 173 12.46 5.91 -22.72
CA ARG A 173 11.76 5.37 -23.90
C ARG A 173 10.97 6.41 -24.68
N GLU A 174 10.67 7.54 -24.05
CA GLU A 174 9.90 8.64 -24.66
C GLU A 174 10.78 9.71 -25.31
N GLY A 175 12.11 9.64 -25.17
CA GLY A 175 13.09 10.55 -25.79
C GLY A 175 13.91 9.86 -26.88
#